data_AF-A0A3B0QQX6-F1
#
_entry.id   AF-A0A3B0QQX6-F1
#
_cell.length_a   1.000
_cell.length_b   1.000
_cell.length_c   1.000
_cell.angle_alpha   90.00
_cell.angle_beta   90.00
_cell.angle_gamma   90.00
#
_symmetry.space_group_name_H-M   'P 1'
#
loop_
_entity.id
_entity.type
_entity.pdbx_description
1 polymer ?
#
loop_
_entity_poly.entity_id
_entity_poly.type
_entity_poly.pdbx_seq_one_letter_code
_entity_poly.pdbx_strand_id
1 'polypeptide(L)'
;MILGLVPARGGSKGIKKKNIKELLGKPLIAYSIEQGLASTVIDKVVVSTDDAEIADIARAAGAEVPFMRPAELARDDTPMFPVMEH
;
A
#
# COMPACT_ATOMS: atom_id res chain seq x y z
N MET A 1 5.48 5.90 18.86
CA MET A 1 4.65 5.22 17.86
C MET A 1 5.44 5.15 16.56
N ILE A 2 5.62 3.96 16.00
CA ILE A 2 6.31 3.69 14.73
C ILE A 2 5.25 3.19 13.74
N LEU A 3 5.08 3.92 12.65
CA LEU A 3 4.13 3.61 11.58
C LEU A 3 4.87 2.95 10.40
N GLY A 4 4.40 1.79 9.97
CA GLY A 4 4.79 1.19 8.70
C GLY A 4 3.88 1.73 7.58
N LEU A 5 4.47 2.36 6.55
CA LEU A 5 3.73 2.87 5.40
C LEU A 5 4.04 2.04 4.15
N VAL A 6 2.99 1.55 3.48
CA VAL A 6 3.09 0.84 2.21
C VAL A 6 2.43 1.69 1.11
N PRO A 7 3.20 2.46 0.31
CA PRO A 7 2.64 3.19 -0.82
C PRO A 7 2.36 2.23 -1.98
N ALA A 8 1.09 2.11 -2.38
CA ALA A 8 0.67 1.19 -3.42
C ALA A 8 -0.29 1.88 -4.38
N ARG A 9 0.22 2.45 -5.47
CA ARG A 9 -0.63 3.05 -6.51
C ARG A 9 -1.23 2.03 -7.47
N GLY A 10 -2.40 2.32 -8.03
CA GLY A 10 -3.02 1.49 -9.07
C GLY A 10 -2.23 1.50 -10.39
N GLY A 11 -1.73 2.68 -10.77
CA GLY A 11 -1.00 2.95 -12.01
C GLY A 11 0.43 2.37 -12.06
N SER A 12 0.58 1.06 -12.15
CA SER A 12 1.89 0.41 -12.30
C SER A 12 2.38 0.46 -13.77
N LYS A 13 3.58 1.03 -14.01
CA LYS A 13 4.16 1.18 -15.37
C LYS A 13 4.59 -0.13 -16.02
N GLY A 14 5.28 -0.98 -15.26
CA GLY A 14 5.86 -2.22 -15.80
C GLY A 14 4.82 -3.33 -15.85
N ILE A 15 4.40 -3.80 -14.67
CA ILE A 15 3.39 -4.86 -14.55
C ILE A 15 2.07 -4.22 -14.18
N LYS A 16 1.06 -4.31 -15.06
CA LYS A 16 -0.30 -3.81 -14.75
C LYS A 16 -0.79 -4.41 -13.44
N LYS A 17 -1.31 -3.56 -12.54
CA LYS A 17 -1.81 -3.94 -11.20
C LYS A 17 -0.79 -4.74 -10.36
N LYS A 18 0.51 -4.41 -10.47
CA LYS A 18 1.61 -5.11 -9.79
C LYS A 18 1.34 -5.41 -8.31
N ASN A 19 0.83 -4.44 -7.55
CA ASN A 19 0.64 -4.55 -6.10
C ASN A 19 -0.37 -5.63 -5.69
N ILE A 20 -1.33 -5.96 -6.56
CA ILE A 20 -2.35 -6.98 -6.29
C ILE A 20 -2.22 -8.19 -7.19
N LYS A 21 -1.16 -8.25 -8.00
CA LYS A 21 -0.86 -9.42 -8.81
C LYS A 21 -0.49 -10.56 -7.87
N GLU A 22 -1.03 -11.75 -8.15
CA GLU A 22 -0.63 -12.95 -7.42
C GLU A 22 0.86 -13.24 -7.66
N LEU A 23 1.56 -13.45 -6.55
CA LEU A 23 2.92 -13.94 -6.48
C LEU A 23 2.91 -15.06 -5.45
N LEU A 24 3.32 -16.28 -5.85
CA LEU A 24 3.42 -17.44 -4.94
C LEU A 24 2.16 -17.68 -4.06
N GLY A 25 0.97 -17.49 -4.64
CA GLY A 25 -0.31 -17.77 -4.00
C GLY A 25 -0.90 -16.63 -3.15
N LYS A 26 -0.29 -15.44 -3.14
CA LYS A 26 -0.85 -14.25 -2.47
C LYS A 26 -0.68 -12.98 -3.32
N PRO A 27 -1.53 -11.96 -3.17
CA PRO A 27 -1.28 -10.64 -3.76
C PRO A 27 0.05 -10.07 -3.27
N LEU A 28 0.85 -9.47 -4.16
CA LEU A 28 2.19 -8.96 -3.84
C LEU A 28 2.23 -8.05 -2.59
N ILE A 29 1.26 -7.15 -2.44
CA ILE A 29 1.19 -6.21 -1.32
C ILE A 29 0.99 -6.92 0.03
N ALA A 30 0.33 -8.08 0.04
CA ALA A 30 0.06 -8.84 1.26
C ALA A 30 1.35 -9.23 1.97
N TYR A 31 2.42 -9.55 1.24
CA TYR A 31 3.71 -9.86 1.84
C TYR A 31 4.27 -8.71 2.69
N SER A 32 4.21 -7.47 2.17
CA SER A 32 4.70 -6.30 2.91
C SER A 32 3.84 -6.00 4.14
N ILE A 33 2.52 -6.15 4.00
CA ILE A 33 1.56 -5.96 5.09
C ILE A 33 1.80 -6.99 6.20
N GLU A 34 1.83 -8.28 5.85
CA GLU A 34 2.03 -9.38 6.79
C GLU A 34 3.35 -9.23 7.56
N GLN A 35 4.45 -8.85 6.88
CA GLN A 35 5.73 -8.61 7.55
C GLN A 35 5.69 -7.37 8.46
N GLY A 36 5.00 -6.31 8.05
CA GLY A 36 4.80 -5.13 8.89
C GLY A 36 4.02 -5.45 10.16
N LEU A 37 2.95 -6.26 10.04
CA LEU A 37 2.11 -6.69 11.17
C LEU A 37 2.79 -7.69 12.09
N ALA A 38 3.70 -8.53 11.57
CA ALA A 38 4.47 -9.48 12.37
C ALA A 38 5.66 -8.82 13.12
N SER A 39 6.00 -7.57 12.79
CA SER A 39 7.09 -6.84 13.41
C SER A 39 6.77 -6.49 14.87
N THR A 40 7.75 -6.67 15.76
CA THR A 40 7.61 -6.29 17.18
C THR A 40 7.86 -4.81 17.45
N VAL A 41 8.28 -4.04 16.43
CA VAL A 41 8.62 -2.62 16.57
C VAL A 41 7.66 -1.70 15.80
N ILE A 42 6.82 -2.23 14.91
CA ILE A 42 5.85 -1.43 14.14
C ILE A 42 4.52 -1.50 14.89
N ASP A 43 3.98 -0.35 15.27
CA ASP A 43 2.71 -0.29 16.00
C ASP A 43 1.51 -0.45 15.07
N LYS A 44 1.62 0.06 13.83
CA LYS A 44 0.55 0.08 12.84
C LYS A 44 1.11 -0.04 11.42
N VAL A 45 0.35 -0.68 10.54
CA VAL A 45 0.63 -0.73 9.10
C VAL A 45 -0.47 0.00 8.36
N VAL A 46 -0.10 1.04 7.61
CA VAL A 46 -1.00 1.82 6.76
C VAL A 46 -0.62 1.62 5.30
N VAL A 47 -1.64 1.44 4.45
CA VAL A 47 -1.47 1.42 2.99
C VAL A 47 -2.06 2.70 2.41
N SER A 48 -1.24 3.43 1.65
CA SER A 48 -1.68 4.61 0.90
C SER A 48 -1.87 4.26 -0.57
N THR A 49 -3.12 4.32 -1.04
CA THR A 49 -3.53 3.93 -2.40
C THR A 49 -4.62 4.85 -2.95
N ASP A 50 -4.59 5.07 -4.25
CA ASP A 50 -5.62 5.72 -5.09
C ASP A 50 -6.61 4.71 -5.70
N ASP A 51 -6.33 3.42 -5.57
CA ASP A 51 -7.08 2.32 -6.18
C ASP A 51 -7.87 1.55 -5.12
N ALA A 52 -9.19 1.40 -5.36
CA ALA A 52 -10.11 0.77 -4.43
C ALA A 52 -9.86 -0.74 -4.27
N GLU A 53 -9.46 -1.45 -5.34
CA GLU A 53 -9.18 -2.89 -5.27
C GLU A 53 -7.93 -3.16 -4.43
N ILE A 54 -6.91 -2.30 -4.56
CA ILE A 54 -5.73 -2.33 -3.69
C ILE A 54 -6.14 -2.07 -2.23
N ALA A 55 -7.04 -1.10 -1.99
CA ALA A 55 -7.51 -0.78 -0.64
C ALA A 55 -8.23 -1.97 0.01
N ASP A 56 -9.12 -2.64 -0.73
CA ASP A 56 -9.89 -3.77 -0.20
C ASP A 56 -9.00 -4.97 0.11
N ILE A 57 -8.03 -5.28 -0.76
CA ILE A 57 -7.04 -6.33 -0.52
C ILE A 57 -6.14 -5.99 0.67
N ALA A 58 -5.72 -4.73 0.82
CA ALA A 58 -4.93 -4.27 1.95
C ALA A 58 -5.66 -4.44 3.29
N ARG A 59 -6.95 -4.04 3.34
CA ARG A 59 -7.81 -4.25 4.52
C ARG A 59 -7.99 -5.73 4.83
N ALA A 60 -8.24 -6.56 3.82
CA ALA A 60 -8.36 -8.01 3.99
C ALA A 60 -7.07 -8.65 4.52
N ALA A 61 -5.90 -8.08 4.20
CA ALA A 61 -4.61 -8.49 4.73
C ALA A 61 -4.30 -7.91 6.14
N GLY A 62 -5.18 -7.08 6.70
CA GLY A 62 -5.06 -6.53 8.06
C GLY A 62 -4.41 -5.15 8.17
N ALA A 63 -4.06 -4.49 7.06
CA ALA A 63 -3.57 -3.11 7.09
C ALA A 63 -4.70 -2.09 7.24
N GLU A 64 -4.37 -0.93 7.82
CA GLU A 64 -5.25 0.24 7.84
C GLU A 64 -5.20 0.96 6.47
N VAL A 65 -6.36 1.37 5.96
CA VAL A 65 -6.49 2.25 4.79
C VAL A 65 -7.43 3.38 5.16
N PRO A 66 -6.96 4.35 5.99
CA PRO A 66 -7.81 5.36 6.62
C PRO A 66 -8.39 6.37 5.63
N PHE A 67 -7.75 6.53 4.49
CA PHE A 67 -8.15 7.45 3.42
C PHE A 67 -7.74 6.89 2.05
N MET A 68 -8.35 7.44 1.00
CA MET A 68 -7.90 7.23 -0.37
C MET A 68 -6.94 8.35 -0.77
N ARG A 69 -5.82 7.99 -1.38
CA ARG A 69 -4.84 8.95 -1.87
C ARG A 69 -5.39 9.69 -3.10
N PRO A 70 -5.33 11.03 -3.14
CA PRO A 70 -5.70 11.82 -4.30
C PRO A 70 -4.90 11.43 -5.55
N ALA A 71 -5.54 11.52 -6.72
CA ALA A 71 -4.94 11.06 -7.98
C ALA A 71 -3.68 11.86 -8.37
N GLU A 72 -3.61 13.14 -7.98
CA GLU A 72 -2.46 14.02 -8.17
C GLU A 72 -1.19 13.54 -7.45
N LEU A 73 -1.35 12.78 -6.35
CA LEU A 73 -0.29 12.17 -5.58
C LEU A 73 0.01 10.71 -6.01
N ALA A 74 -0.69 10.20 -7.03
CA ALA A 74 -0.48 8.86 -7.57
C ALA A 74 0.30 8.85 -8.90
N ARG A 75 0.83 10.01 -9.32
CA ARG A 75 1.54 10.18 -10.59
C ARG A 75 2.94 9.58 -10.52
N ASP A 76 3.50 9.32 -11.70
CA ASP A 76 4.80 8.68 -11.86
C ASP A 76 5.99 9.46 -11.30
N ASP A 77 5.84 10.78 -11.30
CA ASP A 77 6.81 11.77 -10.87
C ASP A 77 6.51 12.29 -9.46
N THR A 78 5.50 11.73 -8.76
CA THR A 78 5.19 12.17 -7.39
C THR A 78 6.29 11.68 -6.44
N PRO A 79 6.97 12.60 -5.71
CA PRO A 79 7.95 12.20 -4.71
C PRO A 79 7.29 11.48 -3.53
N MET A 80 8.09 10.74 -2.75
CA MET A 80 7.55 10.00 -1.61
C MET A 80 7.04 10.92 -0.49
N PHE A 81 7.69 12.07 -0.26
CA PHE A 81 7.36 12.94 0.88
C PHE A 81 5.90 13.47 0.84
N PRO A 82 5.39 14.03 -0.29
CA PRO A 82 3.97 14.41 -0.40
C PRO A 82 2.98 13.25 -0.16
N VAL A 83 3.37 12.02 -0.49
CA VAL A 83 2.54 10.82 -0.24
C VAL A 83 2.48 10.50 1.26
N MET A 84 3.48 10.87 2.05
CA MET A 84 3.50 10.67 3.50
C MET A 84 2.79 11.79 4.26
N GLU A 85 2.76 13.01 3.72
CA GLU A 85 2.14 14.18 4.34
C GLU A 85 0.61 14.18 4.23
N HIS A 86 0.07 13.55 3.18
CA HIS A 86 -1.35 13.30 2.98
C HIS A 86 -1.88 12.19 3.91
#